data_AF-A0A356EV90-F1
#
_entry.id   AF-A0A356EV90-F1
#
_cell.length_a   1.000
_cell.length_b   1.000
_cell.length_c   1.000
_cell.angle_alpha   90.00
_cell.angle_beta   90.00
_cell.angle_gamma   90.00
#
_symmetry.space_group_name_H-M   'P 1'
#
loop_
_entity.id
_entity.type
_entity.pdbx_description
1 polymer ?
#
loop_
_entity_poly.entity_id
_entity_poly.type
_entity_poly.pdbx_seq_one_letter_code
_entity_poly.pdbx_strand_id
1 'polypeptide(L)'
;MATGHFSLSFHQKDRKMDKYDVAIRARETRLKRTGARSRRGAVVVLAAILMVVMVAVLAFSIDLGYIATARTEIHRAVDAAALAGAGSLVDGQMAAEDAALEVFSANPIGGKALKDRTSGAENVVFETEVGHWNPASRTFVPSTDLPSAIKVSAMQRGLPLFFGRIFDRQEFQVQSEAIARYLPRDIILTLDFSASMNDDSELRRISEFGQGERSTIESGLLRIYQDLGSPVYGTMQFTPQLITSTNVNTIKQTLGLRYKNKNKWVETPYPYPSGSWDAYIDYVRTSSYLNSAGYRNKYGYMTLINYWLEQQPKYNQTPDLWKVSAQPVQAVKDAVTIFMNYIQAVDCEDHVSLVIYNSPSQTALTEHALTADVDEVADTINRRQAGHYDQMTNIGAGIREARLELDRNARIGAFKMIVLMTDGQANLPSNTTRARQYTIEQAELAAQSGYPVVTISLGHAADKSLMQQVADITKGVHFNIDAGQNVEDYEEELLEVFRQIADDRPLILVQ
;
A
#
# COMPACT_ATOMS: atom_id res chain seq x y z
N MET A 1 -35.95 37.32 33.77
CA MET A 1 -36.40 35.94 33.58
C MET A 1 -36.29 35.22 34.92
N ALA A 2 -37.43 34.72 35.40
CA ALA A 2 -37.66 33.76 36.48
C ALA A 2 -36.85 33.87 37.80
N THR A 3 -37.47 34.46 38.82
CA THR A 3 -37.30 34.06 40.24
C THR A 3 -38.50 34.52 41.08
N GLY A 4 -38.93 33.66 42.03
CA GLY A 4 -39.32 34.15 43.35
C GLY A 4 -40.76 33.90 43.84
N HIS A 5 -40.83 32.99 44.82
CA HIS A 5 -41.62 33.10 46.06
C HIS A 5 -43.16 33.08 46.04
N PHE A 6 -43.72 32.09 46.75
CA PHE A 6 -45.01 32.22 47.43
C PHE A 6 -44.83 31.95 48.94
N SER A 7 -45.26 32.93 49.73
CA SER A 7 -45.19 33.00 51.20
C SER A 7 -46.56 32.76 51.82
N LEU A 8 -46.54 32.25 53.05
CA LEU A 8 -47.66 32.05 53.99
C LEU A 8 -48.56 33.28 54.18
N SER A 9 -49.81 33.05 54.59
CA SER A 9 -50.39 33.78 55.72
C SER A 9 -51.55 33.03 56.41
N PHE A 10 -51.51 33.07 57.74
CA PHE A 10 -52.49 32.57 58.69
C PHE A 10 -53.76 33.45 58.73
N HIS A 11 -54.90 32.86 59.07
CA HIS A 11 -56.01 33.60 59.66
C HIS A 11 -56.65 32.82 60.82
N GLN A 12 -56.59 33.45 61.99
CA GLN A 12 -57.16 33.04 63.27
C GLN A 12 -58.18 34.11 63.67
N LYS A 13 -59.37 33.72 64.15
CA LYS A 13 -60.29 34.50 65.01
C LYS A 13 -61.47 33.60 65.39
N ASP A 14 -61.59 33.13 66.62
CA ASP A 14 -62.06 33.79 67.86
C ASP A 14 -63.59 33.84 68.02
N ARG A 15 -64.08 33.19 69.10
CA ARG A 15 -65.06 33.67 70.11
C ARG A 15 -65.50 32.47 70.98
N LYS A 16 -65.14 32.40 72.27
CA LYS A 16 -65.86 32.91 73.48
C LYS A 16 -67.37 32.59 73.47
N MET A 17 -68.04 32.17 74.54
CA MET A 17 -67.80 31.65 75.90
C MET A 17 -69.22 31.42 76.48
N ASP A 18 -69.32 30.82 77.67
CA ASP A 18 -70.46 30.82 78.60
C ASP A 18 -71.57 29.76 78.45
N LYS A 19 -72.09 29.10 79.50
CA LYS A 19 -71.66 28.80 80.89
C LYS A 19 -72.78 27.98 81.57
N TYR A 20 -72.39 27.04 82.44
CA TYR A 20 -73.12 26.42 83.58
C TYR A 20 -74.35 25.53 83.28
N ASP A 21 -74.25 24.20 83.42
CA ASP A 21 -74.30 23.37 84.65
C ASP A 21 -75.70 23.28 85.30
N VAL A 22 -76.28 22.06 85.33
CA VAL A 22 -76.58 21.29 86.56
C VAL A 22 -77.13 19.89 86.21
N ALA A 23 -76.35 18.88 86.61
CA ALA A 23 -76.66 17.52 87.09
C ALA A 23 -77.76 16.64 86.46
N ILE A 24 -77.42 15.38 86.12
CA ILE A 24 -78.01 14.15 86.69
C ILE A 24 -77.14 12.91 86.39
N ARG A 25 -77.13 12.03 87.39
CA ARG A 25 -76.34 10.82 87.70
C ARG A 25 -76.26 9.70 86.63
N ALA A 26 -75.06 9.11 86.59
CA ALA A 26 -74.71 7.69 86.56
C ALA A 26 -75.33 6.75 85.49
N ARG A 27 -74.50 6.39 84.48
CA ARG A 27 -74.37 5.01 83.98
C ARG A 27 -73.05 4.86 83.21
N GLU A 28 -72.02 4.31 83.84
CA GLU A 28 -70.77 3.95 83.16
C GLU A 28 -71.00 2.76 82.21
N THR A 29 -71.19 3.06 80.93
CA THR A 29 -71.07 2.07 79.86
C THR A 29 -69.59 1.80 79.60
N ARG A 30 -69.10 0.68 80.17
CA ARG A 30 -67.79 0.10 79.93
C ARG A 30 -67.60 -0.26 78.45
N LEU A 31 -66.96 0.61 77.68
CA LEU A 31 -66.50 0.31 76.32
C LEU A 31 -65.38 -0.74 76.39
N LYS A 32 -65.69 -1.98 75.99
CA LYS A 32 -64.70 -3.04 75.76
C LYS A 32 -63.77 -2.61 74.61
N ARG A 33 -62.54 -2.20 74.94
CA ARG A 33 -61.42 -2.19 73.98
C ARG A 33 -61.22 -3.61 73.48
N THR A 34 -61.59 -3.88 72.23
CA THR A 34 -61.15 -5.07 71.49
C THR A 34 -59.64 -4.99 71.35
N GLY A 35 -58.93 -5.90 72.01
CA GLY A 35 -57.49 -6.02 71.88
C GLY A 35 -57.10 -6.24 70.41
N ALA A 36 -56.41 -5.27 69.82
CA ALA A 36 -55.66 -5.50 68.60
C ALA A 36 -54.59 -6.56 68.91
N ARG A 37 -54.82 -7.78 68.42
CA ARG A 37 -53.86 -8.88 68.45
C ARG A 37 -52.54 -8.35 67.90
N SER A 38 -51.49 -8.32 68.73
CA SER A 38 -50.17 -7.88 68.30
C SER A 38 -49.71 -8.76 67.14
N ARG A 39 -49.48 -8.15 65.98
CA ARG A 39 -48.82 -8.82 64.86
C ARG A 39 -47.38 -9.07 65.31
N ARG A 40 -47.09 -10.34 65.62
CA ARG A 40 -45.84 -10.84 66.18
C ARG A 40 -44.69 -10.59 65.19
N GLY A 41 -43.47 -10.38 65.72
CA GLY A 41 -42.24 -9.97 65.02
C GLY A 41 -41.68 -10.92 63.94
N ALA A 42 -42.51 -11.73 63.29
CA ALA A 42 -42.13 -12.54 62.13
C ALA A 42 -41.58 -11.68 60.97
N VAL A 43 -42.09 -10.47 60.80
CA VAL A 43 -41.58 -9.50 59.80
C VAL A 43 -40.14 -9.09 60.11
N VAL A 44 -39.78 -8.93 61.38
CA VAL A 44 -38.41 -8.57 61.79
C VAL A 44 -37.44 -9.71 61.51
N VAL A 45 -37.84 -10.96 61.80
CA VAL A 45 -37.04 -12.16 61.50
C VAL A 45 -36.86 -12.34 59.99
N LEU A 46 -37.94 -12.21 59.21
CA LEU A 46 -37.87 -12.31 57.75
C LEU A 46 -37.03 -11.19 57.13
N ALA A 47 -37.15 -9.96 57.63
CA ALA A 47 -36.36 -8.82 57.18
C ALA A 47 -34.87 -9.01 57.50
N ALA A 48 -34.52 -9.57 58.67
CA ALA A 48 -33.14 -9.87 59.02
C ALA A 48 -32.52 -10.91 58.06
N ILE A 49 -33.25 -11.98 57.74
CA ILE A 49 -32.79 -13.00 56.78
C ILE A 49 -32.65 -12.40 55.38
N LEU A 50 -33.64 -11.62 54.92
CA LEU A 50 -33.60 -10.97 53.61
C LEU A 50 -32.46 -9.97 53.49
N MET A 51 -32.15 -9.20 54.54
CA MET A 51 -30.98 -8.31 54.53
C MET A 51 -29.67 -9.07 54.32
N VAL A 52 -29.50 -10.23 54.97
CA VAL A 52 -28.30 -11.07 54.78
C VAL A 52 -28.22 -11.56 53.33
N VAL A 53 -29.33 -12.04 52.77
CA VAL A 53 -29.39 -12.48 51.37
C VAL A 53 -29.09 -11.33 50.41
N MET A 54 -29.64 -10.13 50.65
CA MET A 54 -29.37 -8.96 49.83
C MET A 54 -27.90 -8.54 49.86
N VAL A 55 -27.27 -8.56 51.04
CA VAL A 55 -25.83 -8.28 51.17
C VAL A 55 -25.00 -9.33 50.44
N ALA A 56 -25.37 -10.61 50.51
CA ALA A 56 -24.69 -11.68 49.79
C ALA A 56 -24.78 -11.51 48.26
N VAL A 57 -25.96 -11.14 47.74
CA VAL A 57 -26.16 -10.86 46.31
C VAL A 57 -25.37 -9.62 45.88
N LEU A 58 -25.34 -8.57 46.70
CA LEU A 58 -24.56 -7.36 46.44
C LEU A 58 -23.05 -7.67 46.38
N ALA A 59 -22.55 -8.39 47.38
CA ALA A 59 -21.17 -8.85 47.46
C ALA A 59 -20.76 -9.65 46.21
N PHE A 60 -21.59 -10.62 45.82
CA PHE A 60 -21.38 -11.40 44.59
C PHE A 60 -21.40 -10.53 43.34
N SER A 61 -22.32 -9.57 43.25
CA SER A 61 -22.44 -8.67 42.10
C SER A 61 -21.21 -7.77 41.94
N ILE A 62 -20.63 -7.30 43.04
CA ILE A 62 -19.40 -6.49 43.04
C ILE A 62 -18.22 -7.31 42.54
N ASP A 63 -18.01 -8.53 43.08
CA ASP A 63 -16.90 -9.39 42.66
C ASP A 63 -17.04 -9.81 41.18
N LEU A 64 -18.24 -10.19 40.75
CA LEU A 64 -18.48 -10.55 39.34
C LEU A 64 -18.26 -9.35 38.41
N GLY A 65 -18.71 -8.16 38.81
CA GLY A 65 -18.46 -6.92 38.09
C GLY A 65 -16.96 -6.63 37.97
N TYR A 66 -16.21 -6.78 39.06
CA TYR A 66 -14.76 -6.58 39.05
C TYR A 66 -14.03 -7.60 38.16
N ILE A 67 -14.39 -8.88 38.22
CA ILE A 67 -13.83 -9.92 37.33
C ILE A 67 -14.11 -9.60 35.86
N ALA A 68 -15.34 -9.19 35.52
CA ALA A 68 -15.70 -8.83 34.16
C ALA A 68 -14.92 -7.60 33.65
N THR A 69 -14.73 -6.59 34.52
CA THR A 69 -13.91 -5.42 34.23
C THR A 69 -12.45 -5.82 34.00
N ALA A 70 -11.84 -6.58 34.92
CA ALA A 70 -10.45 -7.03 34.78
C ALA A 70 -10.22 -7.88 33.52
N ARG A 71 -11.18 -8.73 33.15
CA ARG A 71 -11.14 -9.49 31.89
C ARG A 71 -11.17 -8.55 30.68
N THR A 72 -12.02 -7.52 30.70
CA THR A 72 -12.10 -6.55 29.61
C THR A 72 -10.83 -5.70 29.51
N GLU A 73 -10.25 -5.31 30.64
CA GLU A 73 -9.00 -4.56 30.71
C GLU A 73 -7.83 -5.34 30.11
N ILE A 74 -7.66 -6.63 30.46
CA ILE A 74 -6.57 -7.43 29.88
C ILE A 74 -6.76 -7.67 28.38
N HIS A 75 -7.99 -7.88 27.90
CA HIS A 75 -8.24 -7.99 26.45
C HIS A 75 -7.82 -6.71 25.72
N ARG A 76 -8.24 -5.54 26.21
CA ARG A 76 -7.87 -4.25 25.61
C ARG A 76 -6.36 -4.00 25.66
N ALA A 77 -5.70 -4.35 26.76
CA ALA A 77 -4.26 -4.19 26.91
C ALA A 77 -3.49 -5.07 25.92
N VAL A 78 -3.89 -6.34 25.76
CA VAL A 78 -3.25 -7.29 24.84
C VAL A 78 -3.53 -6.94 23.38
N ASP A 79 -4.76 -6.56 23.03
CA ASP A 79 -5.13 -6.11 21.67
C ASP A 79 -4.33 -4.86 21.26
N ALA A 80 -4.25 -3.87 22.15
CA ALA A 80 -3.50 -2.64 21.90
C ALA A 80 -1.99 -2.91 21.79
N ALA A 81 -1.45 -3.79 22.64
CA ALA A 81 -0.05 -4.21 22.58
C ALA A 81 0.27 -4.97 21.29
N ALA A 82 -0.60 -5.87 20.85
CA ALA A 82 -0.43 -6.59 19.59
C ALA A 82 -0.42 -5.63 18.40
N LEU A 83 -1.38 -4.69 18.34
CA LEU A 83 -1.41 -3.67 17.28
C LEU A 83 -0.17 -2.77 17.31
N ALA A 84 0.26 -2.31 18.49
CA ALA A 84 1.47 -1.50 18.61
C ALA A 84 2.72 -2.26 18.14
N GLY A 85 2.87 -3.52 18.56
CA GLY A 85 3.98 -4.36 18.11
C GLY A 85 3.95 -4.63 16.61
N ALA A 86 2.77 -4.94 16.04
CA ALA A 86 2.65 -5.18 14.61
C ALA A 86 3.00 -3.94 13.78
N GLY A 87 2.68 -2.73 14.28
CA GLY A 87 3.04 -1.48 13.62
C GLY A 87 4.54 -1.26 13.51
N SER A 88 5.30 -1.69 14.52
CA SER A 88 6.76 -1.52 14.57
C SER A 88 7.55 -2.74 14.06
N LEU A 89 6.90 -3.72 13.41
CA LEU A 89 7.60 -4.86 12.78
C LEU A 89 8.53 -4.42 11.64
N VAL A 90 8.16 -3.37 10.91
CA VAL A 90 8.97 -2.77 9.83
C VAL A 90 10.32 -2.26 10.32
N ASP A 91 10.37 -1.75 11.56
CA ASP A 91 11.58 -1.25 12.22
C ASP A 91 12.44 -2.39 12.82
N GLY A 92 11.97 -3.63 12.72
CA GLY A 92 12.61 -4.83 13.20
C GLY A 92 12.00 -5.39 14.50
N GLN A 93 12.32 -6.66 14.79
CA GLN A 93 11.72 -7.42 15.90
C GLN A 93 11.86 -6.73 17.27
N MET A 94 13.03 -6.16 17.56
CA MET A 94 13.27 -5.50 18.86
C MET A 94 12.37 -4.27 19.05
N ALA A 95 12.15 -3.49 17.99
CA ALA A 95 11.26 -2.33 18.02
C ALA A 95 9.80 -2.76 18.21
N ALA A 96 9.37 -3.84 17.54
CA ALA A 96 8.04 -4.43 17.71
C ALA A 96 7.78 -4.92 19.14
N GLU A 97 8.72 -5.65 19.73
CA GLU A 97 8.60 -6.15 21.11
C GLU A 97 8.55 -5.01 22.12
N ASP A 98 9.39 -3.98 21.92
CA ASP A 98 9.43 -2.79 22.77
C ASP A 98 8.13 -1.97 22.68
N ALA A 99 7.60 -1.75 21.48
CA ALA A 99 6.34 -1.03 21.27
C ALA A 99 5.15 -1.79 21.91
N ALA A 100 5.10 -3.11 21.77
CA ALA A 100 4.08 -3.94 22.40
C ALA A 100 4.14 -3.82 23.93
N LEU A 101 5.33 -3.89 24.51
CA LEU A 101 5.54 -3.79 25.96
C LEU A 101 5.20 -2.40 26.51
N GLU A 102 5.58 -1.35 25.79
CA GLU A 102 5.26 0.03 26.17
C GLU A 102 3.75 0.24 26.26
N VAL A 103 3.02 -0.16 25.21
CA VAL A 103 1.56 -0.02 25.18
C VAL A 103 0.90 -0.93 26.21
N PHE A 104 1.37 -2.17 26.40
CA PHE A 104 0.84 -3.04 27.45
C PHE A 104 1.01 -2.42 28.85
N SER A 105 2.19 -1.88 29.14
CA SER A 105 2.51 -1.28 30.45
C SER A 105 1.69 -0.02 30.74
N ALA A 106 1.28 0.72 29.69
CA ALA A 106 0.40 1.88 29.79
C ALA A 106 -1.07 1.52 30.09
N ASN A 107 -1.46 0.25 29.95
CA ASN A 107 -2.84 -0.23 30.14
C ASN A 107 -2.99 -1.05 31.44
N PRO A 108 -3.37 -0.44 32.58
CA PRO A 108 -3.50 -1.14 33.85
C PRO A 108 -4.65 -2.15 33.88
N ILE A 109 -4.45 -3.26 34.58
CA ILE A 109 -5.44 -4.33 34.78
C ILE A 109 -5.78 -4.41 36.27
N GLY A 110 -7.04 -4.22 36.62
CA GLY A 110 -7.51 -4.18 38.01
C GLY A 110 -6.85 -3.07 38.84
N GLY A 111 -6.43 -1.98 38.19
CA GLY A 111 -5.70 -0.87 38.82
C GLY A 111 -4.20 -1.11 39.04
N LYS A 112 -3.64 -2.22 38.54
CA LYS A 112 -2.20 -2.52 38.58
C LYS A 112 -1.62 -2.42 37.16
N ALA A 113 -0.64 -1.54 36.98
CA ALA A 113 0.16 -1.48 35.76
C ALA A 113 1.43 -2.32 35.90
N LEU A 114 1.97 -2.80 34.78
CA LEU A 114 3.32 -3.35 34.75
C LEU A 114 4.30 -2.20 35.00
N LYS A 115 5.12 -2.32 36.05
CA LYS A 115 6.03 -1.24 36.48
C LYS A 115 7.48 -1.46 36.07
N ASP A 116 7.84 -2.64 35.56
CA ASP A 116 9.23 -2.94 35.21
C ASP A 116 9.34 -3.96 34.07
N ARG A 117 10.31 -3.74 33.15
CA ARG A 117 10.56 -4.57 31.95
C ARG A 117 11.04 -5.98 32.27
N THR A 118 11.41 -6.26 33.52
CA THR A 118 11.92 -7.57 33.92
C THR A 118 10.76 -8.54 34.08
N SER A 119 10.71 -9.50 33.16
CA SER A 119 9.96 -10.75 33.24
C SER A 119 10.14 -11.34 34.65
N GLY A 120 9.16 -11.12 35.53
CA GLY A 120 9.34 -11.39 36.95
C GLY A 120 8.55 -10.54 37.93
N ALA A 121 7.73 -9.58 37.49
CA ALA A 121 6.64 -9.12 38.35
C ALA A 121 5.80 -10.36 38.71
N GLU A 122 5.89 -10.87 39.94
CA GLU A 122 5.38 -12.19 40.36
C GLU A 122 3.92 -12.48 39.94
N ASN A 123 3.17 -11.41 39.65
CA ASN A 123 1.76 -11.42 39.30
C ASN A 123 1.43 -11.11 37.84
N VAL A 124 2.39 -10.74 36.97
CA VAL A 124 2.12 -10.47 35.55
C VAL A 124 3.11 -11.20 34.66
N VAL A 125 2.57 -12.03 33.77
CA VAL A 125 3.31 -12.67 32.69
C VAL A 125 2.91 -11.98 31.39
N PHE A 126 3.90 -11.54 30.61
CA PHE A 126 3.73 -10.93 29.30
C PHE A 126 4.74 -11.57 28.37
N GLU A 127 4.26 -12.13 27.27
CA GLU A 127 5.07 -12.85 26.29
C GLU A 127 4.69 -12.39 24.88
N THR A 128 5.71 -12.19 24.06
CA THR A 128 5.60 -11.83 22.65
C THR A 128 6.26 -12.90 21.79
N GLU A 129 5.66 -13.19 20.65
CA GLU A 129 6.23 -14.10 19.66
C GLU A 129 5.96 -13.53 18.27
N VAL A 130 6.99 -13.47 17.42
CA VAL A 130 6.87 -12.99 16.03
C VAL A 130 6.79 -14.16 15.05
N GLY A 131 6.15 -13.94 13.91
CA GLY A 131 5.98 -14.97 12.89
C GLY A 131 5.03 -14.57 11.79
N HIS A 132 4.34 -15.57 11.22
CA HIS A 132 3.36 -15.37 10.15
C HIS A 132 1.99 -15.90 10.55
N TRP A 133 0.94 -15.24 10.09
CA TRP A 133 -0.42 -15.73 10.23
C TRP A 133 -0.85 -16.40 8.93
N ASN A 134 -1.21 -17.68 8.98
CA ASN A 134 -1.82 -18.36 7.85
C ASN A 134 -3.35 -18.18 7.91
N PRO A 135 -3.98 -17.45 6.98
CA PRO A 135 -5.42 -17.19 7.02
C PRO A 135 -6.27 -18.38 6.55
N ALA A 136 -5.70 -19.31 5.77
CA ALA A 136 -6.40 -20.50 5.32
C ALA A 136 -6.59 -21.50 6.47
N SER A 137 -5.54 -21.75 7.25
CA SER A 137 -5.60 -22.62 8.43
C SER A 137 -6.00 -21.87 9.71
N ARG A 138 -5.95 -20.52 9.71
CA ARG A 138 -6.17 -19.65 10.87
C ARG A 138 -5.21 -20.01 12.01
N THR A 139 -3.92 -20.09 11.68
CA THR A 139 -2.88 -20.47 12.62
C THR A 139 -1.69 -19.54 12.55
N PHE A 140 -1.15 -19.18 13.71
CA PHE A 140 0.12 -18.50 13.83
C PHE A 140 1.28 -19.50 13.72
N VAL A 141 2.27 -19.17 12.90
CA VAL A 141 3.50 -19.94 12.70
C VAL A 141 4.69 -19.08 13.13
N PRO A 142 5.37 -19.42 14.23
CA PRO A 142 6.53 -18.66 14.70
C PRO A 142 7.66 -18.64 13.67
N SER A 143 8.22 -17.45 13.42
CA SER A 143 9.34 -17.24 12.49
C SER A 143 10.02 -15.91 12.82
N THR A 144 11.35 -15.89 12.78
CA THR A 144 12.15 -14.66 12.86
C THR A 144 12.60 -14.17 11.49
N ASP A 145 12.33 -14.94 10.43
CA ASP A 145 12.63 -14.56 9.06
C ASP A 145 11.49 -13.66 8.56
N LEU A 146 11.76 -12.35 8.51
CA LEU A 146 10.85 -11.32 7.99
C LEU A 146 9.40 -11.44 8.52
N PRO A 147 9.18 -11.39 9.85
CA PRO A 147 7.87 -11.64 10.44
C PRO A 147 6.82 -10.61 10.02
N SER A 148 5.63 -11.08 9.65
CA SER A 148 4.49 -10.24 9.24
C SER A 148 3.33 -10.19 10.26
N ALA A 149 3.50 -10.90 11.38
CA ALA A 149 2.56 -10.92 12.50
C ALA A 149 3.30 -10.99 13.85
N ILE A 150 2.68 -10.44 14.88
CA ILE A 150 3.09 -10.59 16.28
C ILE A 150 1.93 -11.16 17.09
N LYS A 151 2.24 -12.15 17.93
CA LYS A 151 1.34 -12.70 18.93
C LYS A 151 1.76 -12.15 20.30
N VAL A 152 0.79 -11.60 21.01
CA VAL A 152 0.96 -11.11 22.37
C VAL A 152 0.07 -11.94 23.28
N SER A 153 0.65 -12.48 24.36
CA SER A 153 -0.09 -13.17 25.39
C SER A 153 0.24 -12.56 26.76
N ALA A 154 -0.78 -12.42 27.60
CA ALA A 154 -0.60 -11.91 28.94
C ALA A 154 -1.48 -12.64 29.95
N MET A 155 -0.96 -12.74 31.17
CA MET A 155 -1.64 -13.33 32.31
C MET A 155 -1.41 -12.48 33.56
N GLN A 156 -2.50 -12.00 34.16
CA GLN A 156 -2.50 -11.30 35.44
C GLN A 156 -3.01 -12.25 36.54
N ARG A 157 -2.16 -12.50 37.53
CA ARG A 157 -2.44 -13.28 38.74
C ARG A 157 -2.66 -12.36 39.94
N GLY A 158 -3.18 -12.92 41.03
CA GLY A 158 -3.27 -12.24 42.32
C GLY A 158 -4.14 -10.97 42.32
N LEU A 159 -5.23 -10.97 41.53
CA LEU A 159 -6.23 -9.91 41.62
C LEU A 159 -7.16 -10.20 42.81
N PRO A 160 -7.29 -9.28 43.78
CA PRO A 160 -8.03 -9.54 45.00
C PRO A 160 -9.54 -9.59 44.73
N LEU A 161 -10.23 -10.53 45.37
CA LEU A 161 -11.69 -10.49 45.50
C LEU A 161 -12.08 -9.71 46.77
N PHE A 162 -13.15 -8.93 46.69
CA PHE A 162 -13.65 -8.14 47.82
C PHE A 162 -14.38 -9.04 48.82
N PHE A 163 -15.26 -9.93 48.33
CA PHE A 163 -16.11 -10.77 49.17
C PHE A 163 -15.91 -12.28 48.97
N GLY A 164 -15.20 -12.69 47.92
CA GLY A 164 -14.80 -14.09 47.68
C GLY A 164 -14.06 -14.75 48.84
N ARG A 165 -13.45 -13.94 49.73
CA ARG A 165 -12.77 -14.40 50.95
C ARG A 165 -13.70 -15.15 51.91
N ILE A 166 -15.01 -14.87 51.87
CA ILE A 166 -16.04 -15.59 52.64
C ILE A 166 -16.14 -17.06 52.18
N PHE A 167 -15.74 -17.35 50.94
CA PHE A 167 -15.76 -18.67 50.31
C PHE A 167 -14.34 -19.22 50.08
N ASP A 168 -13.36 -18.78 50.88
CA ASP A 168 -11.95 -19.21 50.79
C ASP A 168 -11.29 -18.94 49.41
N ARG A 169 -11.83 -17.99 48.66
CA ARG A 169 -11.31 -17.52 47.37
C ARG A 169 -10.82 -16.09 47.53
N GLN A 170 -9.52 -15.91 47.78
CA GLN A 170 -8.98 -14.58 48.03
C GLN A 170 -8.64 -13.81 46.76
N GLU A 171 -8.32 -14.53 45.69
CA GLU A 171 -7.78 -13.96 44.46
C GLU A 171 -8.31 -14.70 43.23
N PHE A 172 -8.19 -14.05 42.07
CA PHE A 172 -8.42 -14.65 40.77
C PHE A 172 -7.33 -14.23 39.79
N GLN A 173 -7.34 -14.89 38.63
CA GLN A 173 -6.45 -14.59 37.52
C GLN A 173 -7.26 -14.32 36.24
N VAL A 174 -6.70 -13.53 35.35
CA VAL A 174 -7.20 -13.30 34.00
C VAL A 174 -6.06 -13.48 33.01
N GLN A 175 -6.39 -13.95 31.81
CA GLN A 175 -5.43 -14.14 30.73
C GLN A 175 -6.08 -13.77 29.40
N SER A 176 -5.28 -13.29 28.46
CA SER A 176 -5.70 -13.00 27.09
C SER A 176 -4.54 -13.23 26.14
N GLU A 177 -4.88 -13.51 24.89
CA GLU A 177 -3.96 -13.58 23.76
C GLU A 177 -4.58 -12.78 22.61
N ALA A 178 -3.74 -12.11 21.83
CA ALA A 178 -4.12 -11.48 20.57
C ALA A 178 -2.98 -11.60 19.56
N ILE A 179 -3.35 -11.73 18.29
CA ILE A 179 -2.42 -11.72 17.17
C ILE A 179 -2.76 -10.52 16.32
N ALA A 180 -1.77 -9.70 15.99
CA ALA A 180 -1.91 -8.62 15.04
C ALA A 180 -1.01 -8.88 13.83
N ARG A 181 -1.50 -8.54 12.64
CA ARG A 181 -0.74 -8.63 11.37
C ARG A 181 -1.00 -7.42 10.49
N TYR A 182 -0.13 -7.24 9.49
CA TYR A 182 -0.41 -6.36 8.37
C TYR A 182 -1.60 -6.86 7.54
N LEU A 183 -2.41 -5.92 7.02
CA LEU A 183 -3.35 -6.23 5.95
C LEU A 183 -2.60 -6.60 4.66
N PRO A 184 -3.04 -7.65 3.95
CA PRO A 184 -2.52 -7.93 2.62
C PRO A 184 -2.86 -6.79 1.66
N ARG A 185 -2.02 -6.57 0.65
CA ARG A 185 -2.24 -5.53 -0.36
C ARG A 185 -2.63 -6.14 -1.71
N ASP A 186 -3.48 -5.43 -2.42
CA ASP A 186 -3.73 -5.66 -3.85
C ASP A 186 -3.19 -4.44 -4.62
N ILE A 187 -2.13 -4.68 -5.36
CA ILE A 187 -1.34 -3.65 -6.04
C ILE A 187 -1.54 -3.78 -7.53
N ILE A 188 -1.87 -2.68 -8.21
CA ILE A 188 -1.83 -2.63 -9.67
C ILE A 188 -0.59 -1.89 -10.13
N LEU A 189 0.34 -2.61 -10.76
CA LEU A 189 1.42 -1.99 -11.52
C LEU A 189 0.88 -1.49 -12.86
N THR A 190 0.83 -0.17 -13.00
CA THR A 190 0.36 0.53 -14.20
C THR A 190 1.58 1.08 -14.93
N LEU A 191 2.05 0.35 -15.93
CA LEU A 191 3.36 0.58 -16.54
C LEU A 191 3.28 1.16 -17.95
N ASP A 192 4.18 2.09 -18.23
CA ASP A 192 4.41 2.63 -19.56
C ASP A 192 5.31 1.69 -20.37
N PHE A 193 4.82 1.27 -21.53
CA PHE A 193 5.64 0.65 -22.57
C PHE A 193 5.42 1.34 -23.92
N SER A 194 5.01 2.61 -23.92
CA SER A 194 4.90 3.43 -25.14
C SER A 194 6.27 3.59 -25.80
N ALA A 195 6.30 4.14 -27.03
CA ALA A 195 7.57 4.23 -27.76
C ALA A 195 8.55 5.19 -27.09
N SER A 196 8.09 6.21 -26.35
CA SER A 196 8.99 7.14 -25.66
C SER A 196 9.92 6.44 -24.67
N MET A 197 9.56 5.25 -24.19
CA MET A 197 10.34 4.47 -23.22
C MET A 197 11.72 3.99 -23.72
N ASN A 198 12.16 4.38 -24.92
CA ASN A 198 13.55 4.23 -25.38
C ASN A 198 14.23 5.57 -25.76
N ASP A 199 13.55 6.70 -25.58
CA ASP A 199 13.93 8.02 -26.09
C ASP A 199 15.26 8.49 -25.53
N ASP A 200 15.55 8.21 -24.25
CA ASP A 200 16.80 8.63 -23.59
C ASP A 200 18.03 7.89 -24.16
N SER A 201 17.81 6.83 -24.94
CA SER A 201 18.86 6.12 -25.69
C SER A 201 19.05 6.63 -27.13
N GLU A 202 18.20 7.55 -27.60
CA GLU A 202 18.20 7.98 -28.98
C GLU A 202 19.17 9.14 -29.26
N LEU A 203 19.85 9.08 -30.40
CA LEU A 203 20.80 10.10 -30.88
C LEU A 203 20.17 11.49 -31.00
N ARG A 204 18.85 11.60 -31.21
CA ARG A 204 18.17 12.90 -31.26
C ARG A 204 18.34 13.70 -29.96
N ARG A 205 18.44 13.00 -28.83
CA ARG A 205 18.58 13.59 -27.50
C ARG A 205 19.89 14.34 -27.29
N ILE A 206 20.94 14.02 -28.04
CA ILE A 206 22.19 14.80 -28.06
C ILE A 206 21.93 16.26 -28.42
N SER A 207 21.01 16.50 -29.36
CA SER A 207 20.67 17.87 -29.79
C SER A 207 19.62 18.55 -28.91
N GLU A 208 18.77 17.77 -28.24
CA GLU A 208 17.66 18.27 -27.42
C GLU A 208 18.09 18.56 -25.97
N PHE A 209 18.93 17.70 -25.38
CA PHE A 209 19.41 17.82 -24.01
C PHE A 209 20.83 18.42 -23.91
N GLY A 210 21.57 18.42 -25.01
CA GLY A 210 22.87 19.08 -25.15
C GLY A 210 24.05 18.12 -25.33
N GLN A 211 25.20 18.67 -25.73
CA GLN A 211 26.38 17.85 -26.08
C GLN A 211 26.99 17.07 -24.92
N GLY A 212 26.65 17.41 -23.66
CA GLY A 212 27.09 16.65 -22.48
C GLY A 212 26.58 15.21 -22.48
N GLU A 213 25.37 14.97 -23.01
CA GLU A 213 24.73 13.64 -23.05
C GLU A 213 25.30 12.71 -24.11
N ARG A 214 26.14 13.24 -25.02
CA ARG A 214 26.68 12.47 -26.16
C ARG A 214 27.37 11.19 -25.71
N SER A 215 28.23 11.26 -24.71
CA SER A 215 28.98 10.09 -24.25
C SER A 215 28.06 9.03 -23.65
N THR A 216 27.05 9.46 -22.89
CA THR A 216 26.05 8.59 -22.27
C THR A 216 25.23 7.86 -23.33
N ILE A 217 24.70 8.60 -24.30
CA ILE A 217 23.87 8.05 -25.38
C ILE A 217 24.68 7.11 -26.28
N GLU A 218 25.87 7.51 -26.71
CA GLU A 218 26.73 6.69 -27.57
C GLU A 218 27.16 5.38 -26.86
N SER A 219 27.45 5.45 -25.55
CA SER A 219 27.80 4.27 -24.73
C SER A 219 26.58 3.38 -24.46
N GLY A 220 25.40 3.97 -24.25
CA GLY A 220 24.14 3.23 -24.12
C GLY A 220 23.81 2.45 -25.39
N LEU A 221 23.96 3.06 -26.57
CA LEU A 221 23.81 2.37 -27.85
C LEU A 221 24.84 1.24 -28.05
N LEU A 222 26.04 1.37 -27.50
CA LEU A 222 27.05 0.30 -27.49
C LEU A 222 26.61 -0.86 -26.59
N ARG A 223 26.03 -0.57 -25.43
CA ARG A 223 25.47 -1.60 -24.55
C ARG A 223 24.32 -2.33 -25.22
N ILE A 224 23.39 -1.61 -25.85
CA ILE A 224 22.29 -2.20 -26.63
C ILE A 224 22.83 -3.11 -27.75
N TYR A 225 23.88 -2.70 -28.45
CA TYR A 225 24.56 -3.54 -29.44
C TYR A 225 25.09 -4.85 -28.84
N GLN A 226 25.68 -4.78 -27.65
CA GLN A 226 26.21 -5.92 -26.92
C GLN A 226 25.10 -6.85 -26.40
N ASP A 227 24.00 -6.29 -25.89
CA ASP A 227 22.82 -7.03 -25.41
C ASP A 227 22.16 -7.86 -26.54
N LEU A 228 22.17 -7.32 -27.76
CA LEU A 228 21.74 -8.04 -28.98
C LEU A 228 22.71 -9.15 -29.43
N GLY A 229 23.81 -9.37 -28.70
CA GLY A 229 24.82 -10.37 -29.03
C GLY A 229 25.86 -9.89 -30.05
N SER A 230 26.02 -8.57 -30.23
CA SER A 230 26.96 -7.97 -31.19
C SER A 230 26.79 -8.51 -32.63
N PRO A 231 25.59 -8.39 -33.22
CA PRO A 231 25.29 -9.01 -34.51
C PRO A 231 26.17 -8.45 -35.64
N VAL A 232 26.47 -9.30 -36.63
CA VAL A 232 27.33 -8.93 -37.76
C VAL A 232 26.54 -8.89 -39.07
N TYR A 233 26.46 -7.69 -39.68
CA TYR A 233 25.86 -7.47 -40.99
C TYR A 233 26.87 -6.83 -41.94
N GLY A 234 27.26 -7.57 -42.98
CA GLY A 234 28.25 -7.11 -43.95
C GLY A 234 29.60 -6.79 -43.29
N THR A 235 30.16 -5.62 -43.59
CA THR A 235 31.42 -5.13 -43.03
C THR A 235 31.23 -3.93 -42.11
N MET A 236 29.99 -3.71 -41.66
CA MET A 236 29.61 -2.57 -40.82
C MET A 236 30.40 -2.56 -39.50
N GLN A 237 30.76 -1.37 -39.05
CA GLN A 237 31.43 -1.13 -37.76
C GLN A 237 30.45 -0.49 -36.79
N PHE A 238 30.74 -0.57 -35.48
CA PHE A 238 29.90 0.08 -34.48
C PHE A 238 29.90 1.60 -34.65
N THR A 239 31.11 2.19 -34.64
CA THR A 239 31.30 3.62 -34.91
C THR A 239 30.89 3.95 -36.35
N PRO A 240 29.92 4.87 -36.55
CA PRO A 240 29.43 5.21 -37.88
C PRO A 240 30.50 5.83 -38.79
N GLN A 241 30.56 5.36 -40.03
CA GLN A 241 31.46 5.86 -41.07
C GLN A 241 30.73 6.81 -42.02
N LEU A 242 31.35 7.95 -42.34
CA LEU A 242 30.80 8.90 -43.31
C LEU A 242 30.87 8.30 -44.73
N ILE A 243 29.71 8.15 -45.38
CA ILE A 243 29.62 7.73 -46.78
C ILE A 243 28.84 8.80 -47.56
N THR A 244 29.53 9.54 -48.43
CA THR A 244 28.97 10.71 -49.13
C THR A 244 28.17 10.36 -50.39
N SER A 245 28.21 9.10 -50.83
CA SER A 245 27.44 8.67 -52.00
C SER A 245 25.94 8.83 -51.77
N THR A 246 25.20 9.29 -52.78
CA THR A 246 23.73 9.33 -52.77
C THR A 246 23.10 8.07 -53.40
N ASN A 247 23.92 7.20 -54.01
CA ASN A 247 23.46 5.97 -54.62
C ASN A 247 23.36 4.86 -53.55
N VAL A 248 22.13 4.43 -53.27
CA VAL A 248 21.84 3.42 -52.24
C VAL A 248 22.61 2.12 -52.47
N ASN A 249 22.77 1.67 -53.72
CA ASN A 249 23.51 0.45 -54.03
C ASN A 249 25.01 0.60 -53.79
N THR A 250 25.56 1.80 -53.98
CA THR A 250 26.96 2.09 -53.64
C THR A 250 27.15 2.07 -52.13
N ILE A 251 26.24 2.70 -51.36
CA ILE A 251 26.27 2.68 -49.89
C ILE A 251 26.18 1.24 -49.37
N LYS A 252 25.24 0.44 -49.86
CA LYS A 252 25.11 -0.98 -49.49
C LYS A 252 26.40 -1.76 -49.78
N GLN A 253 27.04 -1.50 -50.92
CA GLN A 253 28.33 -2.14 -51.26
C GLN A 253 29.44 -1.73 -50.29
N THR A 254 29.55 -0.44 -49.97
CA THR A 254 30.53 0.06 -49.00
C THR A 254 30.34 -0.56 -47.61
N LEU A 255 29.10 -0.80 -47.21
CA LEU A 255 28.76 -1.44 -45.93
C LEU A 255 28.83 -2.98 -45.97
N GLY A 256 29.15 -3.59 -47.11
CA GLY A 256 29.14 -5.05 -47.28
C GLY A 256 27.73 -5.67 -47.22
N LEU A 257 26.68 -4.85 -47.32
CA LEU A 257 25.28 -5.29 -47.35
C LEU A 257 24.83 -5.72 -48.76
N ARG A 258 25.66 -5.46 -49.77
CA ARG A 258 25.45 -5.90 -51.15
C ARG A 258 26.78 -6.27 -51.80
N TYR A 259 26.86 -7.44 -52.41
CA TYR A 259 28.08 -7.94 -53.04
C TYR A 259 27.78 -8.72 -54.32
N LYS A 260 28.80 -8.93 -55.16
CA LYS A 260 28.70 -9.79 -56.33
C LYS A 260 29.06 -11.23 -55.97
N ASN A 261 28.16 -12.15 -56.25
CA ASN A 261 28.45 -13.58 -56.29
C ASN A 261 28.40 -14.03 -57.76
N LYS A 262 29.57 -14.31 -58.34
CA LYS A 262 29.74 -14.48 -59.80
C LYS A 262 29.17 -13.25 -60.54
N ASN A 263 28.17 -13.44 -61.39
CA ASN A 263 27.54 -12.39 -62.19
C ASN A 263 26.20 -11.90 -61.62
N LYS A 264 25.85 -12.28 -60.39
CA LYS A 264 24.59 -11.87 -59.74
C LYS A 264 24.88 -11.00 -58.52
N TRP A 265 24.08 -9.95 -58.36
CA TRP A 265 24.05 -9.17 -57.14
C TRP A 265 23.29 -9.93 -56.05
N VAL A 266 23.86 -9.99 -54.86
CA VAL A 266 23.27 -10.57 -53.67
C VAL A 266 23.26 -9.51 -52.58
N GLU A 267 22.17 -9.42 -51.83
CA GLU A 267 22.06 -8.53 -50.67
C GLU A 267 22.07 -9.37 -49.38
N THR A 268 22.72 -8.83 -48.35
CA THR A 268 22.67 -9.38 -46.99
C THR A 268 21.23 -9.30 -46.50
N PRO A 269 20.63 -10.40 -45.98
CA PRO A 269 19.27 -10.35 -45.46
C PRO A 269 19.12 -9.31 -44.35
N TYR A 270 17.98 -8.60 -44.36
CA TYR A 270 17.63 -7.73 -43.24
C TYR A 270 17.17 -8.60 -42.04
N PRO A 271 17.58 -8.29 -40.80
CA PRO A 271 17.45 -9.24 -39.69
C PRO A 271 16.06 -9.36 -39.09
N TYR A 272 15.18 -8.37 -39.28
CA TYR A 272 13.88 -8.31 -38.60
C TYR A 272 12.68 -8.32 -39.55
N PRO A 273 11.46 -8.62 -39.06
CA PRO A 273 10.27 -8.74 -39.90
C PRO A 273 9.83 -7.44 -40.61
N SER A 274 10.15 -6.27 -40.05
CA SER A 274 9.79 -4.97 -40.61
C SER A 274 11.03 -4.07 -40.75
N GLY A 275 11.03 -3.23 -41.78
CA GLY A 275 12.17 -2.40 -42.16
C GLY A 275 12.95 -2.96 -43.35
N SER A 276 13.99 -2.25 -43.75
CA SER A 276 14.91 -2.71 -44.80
C SER A 276 16.22 -1.92 -44.75
N TRP A 277 17.25 -2.42 -45.43
CA TRP A 277 18.50 -1.66 -45.61
C TRP A 277 18.26 -0.33 -46.35
N ASP A 278 17.31 -0.29 -47.29
CA ASP A 278 16.96 0.94 -48.01
C ASP A 278 16.32 1.96 -47.09
N ALA A 279 15.39 1.53 -46.23
CA ALA A 279 14.76 2.39 -45.23
C ALA A 279 15.75 2.91 -44.19
N TYR A 280 16.67 2.06 -43.70
CA TYR A 280 17.76 2.47 -42.83
C TYR A 280 18.66 3.53 -43.50
N ILE A 281 19.09 3.26 -44.74
CA ILE A 281 19.94 4.19 -45.49
C ILE A 281 19.21 5.52 -45.71
N ASP A 282 17.94 5.48 -46.10
CA ASP A 282 17.15 6.69 -46.29
C ASP A 282 17.02 7.48 -44.99
N TYR A 283 16.69 6.82 -43.88
CA TYR A 283 16.61 7.43 -42.56
C TYR A 283 17.90 8.19 -42.17
N VAL A 284 19.08 7.56 -42.31
CA VAL A 284 20.37 8.21 -42.02
C VAL A 284 20.66 9.39 -42.97
N ARG A 285 20.10 9.37 -44.17
CA ARG A 285 20.25 10.43 -45.19
C ARG A 285 19.25 11.54 -45.07
N THR A 286 18.09 11.34 -44.46
CA THR A 286 16.97 12.28 -44.52
C THR A 286 16.59 12.83 -43.15
N SER A 287 16.76 12.07 -42.06
CA SER A 287 16.43 12.48 -40.70
C SER A 287 17.08 13.82 -40.32
N SER A 288 16.26 14.78 -39.91
CA SER A 288 16.70 16.05 -39.33
C SER A 288 17.30 15.85 -37.95
N TYR A 289 16.81 14.89 -37.17
CA TYR A 289 17.31 14.57 -35.85
C TYR A 289 18.75 14.04 -35.89
N LEU A 290 19.02 13.06 -36.75
CA LEU A 290 20.39 12.57 -36.96
C LEU A 290 21.30 13.67 -37.52
N ASN A 291 20.77 14.56 -38.35
CA ASN A 291 21.55 15.69 -38.84
C ASN A 291 21.96 16.63 -37.70
N SER A 292 21.00 17.01 -36.83
CA SER A 292 21.26 17.85 -35.65
C SER A 292 22.22 17.18 -34.65
N ALA A 293 22.16 15.85 -34.51
CA ALA A 293 23.08 15.07 -33.68
C ALA A 293 24.49 14.89 -34.31
N GLY A 294 24.66 15.24 -35.59
CA GLY A 294 25.94 15.14 -36.31
C GLY A 294 26.22 13.80 -36.98
N TYR A 295 25.17 13.00 -37.27
CA TYR A 295 25.24 11.66 -37.86
C TYR A 295 24.69 11.55 -39.29
N ARG A 296 24.41 12.69 -39.93
CA ARG A 296 24.00 12.74 -41.35
C ARG A 296 24.98 11.95 -42.22
N ASN A 297 24.47 10.99 -42.99
CA ASN A 297 25.27 10.14 -43.88
C ASN A 297 26.38 9.34 -43.16
N LYS A 298 26.29 9.14 -41.85
CA LYS A 298 27.21 8.30 -41.09
C LYS A 298 26.54 6.96 -40.77
N TYR A 299 27.05 5.88 -41.35
CA TYR A 299 26.42 4.56 -41.30
C TYR A 299 27.26 3.61 -40.45
N GLY A 300 26.62 2.86 -39.57
CA GLY A 300 27.24 1.96 -38.59
C GLY A 300 26.19 1.35 -37.66
N TYR A 301 26.58 0.40 -36.80
CA TYR A 301 25.63 -0.23 -35.87
C TYR A 301 24.99 0.78 -34.93
N MET A 302 25.70 1.83 -34.51
CA MET A 302 25.13 2.89 -33.68
C MET A 302 23.91 3.56 -34.33
N THR A 303 24.00 3.96 -35.61
CA THR A 303 22.85 4.57 -36.31
C THR A 303 21.80 3.55 -36.75
N LEU A 304 22.18 2.28 -36.93
CA LEU A 304 21.24 1.19 -37.20
C LEU A 304 20.38 0.84 -35.98
N ILE A 305 20.99 0.78 -34.79
CA ILE A 305 20.28 0.57 -33.53
C ILE A 305 19.37 1.77 -33.27
N ASN A 306 19.86 2.99 -33.45
CA ASN A 306 19.01 4.17 -33.34
C ASN A 306 17.82 4.14 -34.29
N TYR A 307 18.00 3.62 -35.51
CA TYR A 307 16.89 3.40 -36.45
C TYR A 307 15.86 2.40 -35.90
N TRP A 308 16.29 1.31 -35.25
CA TRP A 308 15.35 0.37 -34.64
C TRP A 308 14.57 1.00 -33.49
N LEU A 309 15.24 1.76 -32.63
CA LEU A 309 14.59 2.46 -31.51
C LEU A 309 13.57 3.50 -32.00
N GLU A 310 13.98 4.39 -32.91
CA GLU A 310 13.18 5.55 -33.31
C GLU A 310 12.10 5.22 -34.35
N GLN A 311 12.41 4.28 -35.27
CA GLN A 311 11.57 4.04 -36.45
C GLN A 311 10.90 2.66 -36.43
N GLN A 312 11.41 1.68 -35.69
CA GLN A 312 10.89 0.31 -35.63
C GLN A 312 10.73 -0.24 -34.19
N PRO A 313 10.19 0.54 -33.21
CA PRO A 313 10.20 0.12 -31.80
C PRO A 313 9.22 -1.03 -31.50
N LYS A 314 8.19 -1.25 -32.33
CA LYS A 314 7.12 -2.19 -31.99
C LYS A 314 7.63 -3.63 -31.98
N TYR A 315 7.03 -4.48 -31.14
CA TYR A 315 7.41 -5.89 -31.03
C TYR A 315 7.30 -6.64 -32.37
N ASN A 316 6.25 -6.37 -33.14
CA ASN A 316 6.07 -6.97 -34.47
C ASN A 316 7.03 -6.42 -35.54
N GLN A 317 7.77 -5.36 -35.23
CA GLN A 317 8.78 -4.77 -36.12
C GLN A 317 10.18 -5.26 -35.76
N THR A 318 10.54 -5.15 -34.48
CA THR A 318 11.86 -5.54 -33.93
C THR A 318 11.66 -6.34 -32.63
N PRO A 319 11.46 -7.67 -32.71
CA PRO A 319 11.04 -8.51 -31.57
C PRO A 319 12.14 -8.77 -30.52
N ASP A 320 13.35 -8.25 -30.71
CA ASP A 320 14.48 -8.46 -29.80
C ASP A 320 14.75 -7.26 -28.89
N LEU A 321 14.04 -6.13 -29.03
CA LEU A 321 14.28 -4.94 -28.20
C LEU A 321 13.88 -5.12 -26.73
N TRP A 322 13.16 -6.18 -26.36
CA TRP A 322 12.93 -6.47 -24.94
C TRP A 322 14.19 -6.94 -24.21
N LYS A 323 15.20 -7.44 -24.95
CA LYS A 323 16.47 -7.95 -24.41
C LYS A 323 17.47 -6.85 -24.06
N VAL A 324 17.25 -5.63 -24.55
CA VAL A 324 18.24 -4.57 -24.53
C VAL A 324 18.00 -3.60 -23.38
N SER A 325 19.07 -3.03 -22.85
CA SER A 325 19.02 -1.99 -21.81
C SER A 325 18.73 -0.59 -22.38
N ALA A 326 17.67 -0.47 -23.19
CA ALA A 326 17.19 0.84 -23.64
C ALA A 326 16.57 1.61 -22.48
N GLN A 327 16.79 2.92 -22.45
CA GLN A 327 16.33 3.82 -21.39
C GLN A 327 15.18 4.72 -21.89
N PRO A 328 14.15 4.97 -21.08
CA PRO A 328 14.00 4.57 -19.66
C PRO A 328 13.32 3.21 -19.38
N VAL A 329 12.99 2.39 -20.40
CA VAL A 329 12.32 1.09 -20.16
C VAL A 329 13.12 0.16 -19.24
N GLN A 330 14.45 0.20 -19.30
CA GLN A 330 15.30 -0.53 -18.37
C GLN A 330 15.12 -0.05 -16.93
N ALA A 331 15.10 1.26 -16.68
CA ALA A 331 14.84 1.81 -15.34
C ALA A 331 13.47 1.39 -14.78
N VAL A 332 12.43 1.25 -15.62
CA VAL A 332 11.15 0.66 -15.20
C VAL A 332 11.32 -0.78 -14.74
N LYS A 333 12.04 -1.60 -15.51
CA LYS A 333 12.29 -3.01 -15.15
C LYS A 333 13.08 -3.13 -13.85
N ASP A 334 14.07 -2.26 -13.65
CA ASP A 334 14.89 -2.20 -12.44
C ASP A 334 14.04 -1.78 -11.23
N ALA A 335 13.23 -0.72 -11.34
CA ALA A 335 12.34 -0.24 -10.29
C ALA A 335 11.27 -1.29 -9.91
N VAL A 336 10.71 -1.99 -10.90
CA VAL A 336 9.80 -3.12 -10.65
C VAL A 336 10.53 -4.24 -9.93
N THR A 337 11.76 -4.58 -10.32
CA THR A 337 12.53 -5.64 -9.67
C THR A 337 12.79 -5.31 -8.19
N ILE A 338 13.18 -4.06 -7.88
CA ILE A 338 13.32 -3.58 -6.50
C ILE A 338 12.00 -3.74 -5.74
N PHE A 339 10.89 -3.29 -6.35
CA PHE A 339 9.56 -3.39 -5.74
C PHE A 339 9.15 -4.84 -5.46
N MET A 340 9.32 -5.74 -6.43
CA MET A 340 8.95 -7.15 -6.32
C MET A 340 9.77 -7.85 -5.23
N ASN A 341 11.09 -7.60 -5.19
CA ASN A 341 11.96 -8.13 -4.13
C ASN A 341 11.53 -7.62 -2.75
N TYR A 342 11.14 -6.34 -2.64
CA TYR A 342 10.66 -5.76 -1.40
C TYR A 342 9.35 -6.42 -0.93
N ILE A 343 8.34 -6.57 -1.80
CA ILE A 343 7.06 -7.18 -1.38
C ILE A 343 7.19 -8.67 -1.09
N GLN A 344 8.08 -9.39 -1.79
CA GLN A 344 8.38 -10.80 -1.50
C GLN A 344 9.09 -10.96 -0.17
N ALA A 345 10.05 -10.08 0.14
CA ALA A 345 10.76 -10.11 1.41
C ALA A 345 9.80 -9.89 2.60
N VAL A 346 8.83 -8.97 2.48
CA VAL A 346 7.90 -8.66 3.59
C VAL A 346 6.79 -9.72 3.76
N ASP A 347 6.61 -10.62 2.78
CA ASP A 347 5.62 -11.72 2.73
C ASP A 347 4.33 -11.48 3.53
N CYS A 348 3.50 -10.58 3.00
CA CYS A 348 2.20 -10.20 3.57
C CYS A 348 1.00 -10.74 2.78
N GLU A 349 1.21 -11.76 1.93
CA GLU A 349 0.22 -12.24 0.95
C GLU A 349 -0.25 -11.13 0.00
N ASP A 350 0.68 -10.31 -0.48
CA ASP A 350 0.36 -9.28 -1.47
C ASP A 350 0.00 -9.92 -2.82
N HIS A 351 -0.99 -9.36 -3.50
CA HIS A 351 -1.28 -9.68 -4.89
C HIS A 351 -0.89 -8.52 -5.80
N VAL A 352 -0.33 -8.84 -6.96
CA VAL A 352 0.05 -7.87 -7.97
C VAL A 352 -0.66 -8.16 -9.28
N SER A 353 -1.09 -7.09 -9.96
CA SER A 353 -1.59 -7.10 -11.34
C SER A 353 -0.71 -6.19 -12.21
N LEU A 354 -0.66 -6.51 -13.50
CA LEU A 354 -0.03 -5.68 -14.52
C LEU A 354 -1.06 -5.08 -15.46
N VAL A 355 -1.11 -3.75 -15.49
CA VAL A 355 -1.84 -2.94 -16.47
C VAL A 355 -0.83 -2.18 -17.32
N ILE A 356 -0.97 -2.31 -18.64
CA ILE A 356 -0.17 -1.59 -19.63
C ILE A 356 -1.07 -0.66 -20.42
N TYR A 357 -0.67 0.60 -20.59
CA TYR A 357 -1.54 1.65 -21.15
C TYR A 357 -1.16 2.16 -22.55
N ASN A 358 -0.38 1.38 -23.29
CA ASN A 358 -0.15 1.55 -24.73
C ASN A 358 -0.73 0.38 -25.55
N SER A 359 -1.98 -0.02 -25.30
CA SER A 359 -2.57 -1.23 -25.92
C SER A 359 -2.77 -1.10 -27.45
N PRO A 360 -3.00 -2.20 -28.18
CA PRO A 360 -3.30 -2.15 -29.62
C PRO A 360 -4.56 -1.32 -29.97
N SER A 361 -5.49 -1.18 -29.02
CA SER A 361 -6.68 -0.33 -29.14
C SER A 361 -6.45 1.12 -28.70
N GLN A 362 -5.20 1.52 -28.44
CA GLN A 362 -4.83 2.85 -27.93
C GLN A 362 -5.51 3.19 -26.59
N THR A 363 -5.76 2.16 -25.78
CA THR A 363 -6.30 2.25 -24.42
C THR A 363 -5.32 1.56 -23.45
N ALA A 364 -5.82 1.04 -22.33
CA ALA A 364 -5.07 0.13 -21.47
C ALA A 364 -5.54 -1.33 -21.63
N LEU A 365 -4.68 -2.23 -21.17
CA LEU A 365 -4.84 -3.67 -21.16
C LEU A 365 -4.37 -4.20 -19.79
N THR A 366 -5.21 -4.97 -19.12
CA THR A 366 -4.77 -5.83 -18.01
C THR A 366 -4.09 -7.04 -18.61
N GLU A 367 -2.76 -7.06 -18.56
CA GLU A 367 -1.96 -8.16 -19.06
C GLU A 367 -1.89 -9.32 -18.09
N HIS A 368 -1.88 -9.00 -16.79
CA HIS A 368 -1.90 -9.98 -15.72
C HIS A 368 -2.95 -9.56 -14.69
N ALA A 369 -3.91 -10.43 -14.41
CA ALA A 369 -4.87 -10.21 -13.34
C ALA A 369 -4.18 -10.26 -11.96
N LEU A 370 -4.85 -9.77 -10.91
CA LEU A 370 -4.32 -9.87 -9.54
C LEU A 370 -3.95 -11.31 -9.18
N THR A 371 -2.68 -11.53 -8.84
CA THR A 371 -2.13 -12.85 -8.47
C THR A 371 -1.15 -12.74 -7.30
N ALA A 372 -1.02 -13.82 -6.52
CA ALA A 372 0.07 -13.98 -5.56
C ALA A 372 1.41 -14.37 -6.22
N ASP A 373 1.36 -14.86 -7.47
CA ASP A 373 2.56 -15.23 -8.24
C ASP A 373 3.18 -13.98 -8.86
N VAL A 374 3.90 -13.21 -8.04
CA VAL A 374 4.50 -11.94 -8.47
C VAL A 374 5.70 -12.15 -9.40
N ASP A 375 6.30 -13.35 -9.40
CA ASP A 375 7.37 -13.74 -10.33
C ASP A 375 6.84 -13.86 -11.76
N GLU A 376 5.65 -14.44 -11.96
CA GLU A 376 4.99 -14.50 -13.29
C GLU A 376 4.75 -13.08 -13.85
N VAL A 377 4.37 -12.15 -12.98
CA VAL A 377 4.18 -10.73 -13.34
C VAL A 377 5.52 -10.10 -13.74
N ALA A 378 6.57 -10.29 -12.94
CA ALA A 378 7.91 -9.76 -13.21
C ALA A 378 8.50 -10.32 -14.52
N ASP A 379 8.35 -11.62 -14.77
CA ASP A 379 8.77 -12.29 -16.00
C ASP A 379 8.09 -11.69 -17.23
N THR A 380 6.80 -11.37 -17.11
CA THR A 380 6.03 -10.72 -18.17
C THR A 380 6.59 -9.34 -18.49
N ILE A 381 6.80 -8.51 -17.46
CA ILE A 381 7.36 -7.15 -17.56
C ILE A 381 8.75 -7.18 -18.21
N ASN A 382 9.61 -8.11 -17.79
CA ASN A 382 10.97 -8.25 -18.33
C ASN A 382 11.00 -8.61 -19.81
N ARG A 383 9.95 -9.25 -20.34
CA ARG A 383 9.77 -9.58 -21.77
C ARG A 383 9.03 -8.50 -22.55
N ARG A 384 8.80 -7.31 -21.99
CA ARG A 384 8.24 -6.14 -22.70
C ARG A 384 9.35 -5.17 -23.14
N GLN A 385 9.04 -4.38 -24.15
CA GLN A 385 9.95 -3.41 -24.77
C GLN A 385 9.23 -2.07 -24.96
N ALA A 386 9.99 -0.98 -25.12
CA ALA A 386 9.41 0.29 -25.55
C ALA A 386 8.64 0.11 -26.86
N GLY A 387 7.44 0.67 -26.94
CA GLY A 387 6.52 0.51 -28.07
C GLY A 387 5.92 -0.89 -28.23
N HIS A 388 5.94 -1.78 -27.22
CA HIS A 388 5.62 -3.21 -27.38
C HIS A 388 4.35 -3.47 -28.21
N TYR A 389 3.25 -2.78 -27.89
CA TYR A 389 1.96 -2.87 -28.59
C TYR A 389 1.69 -1.66 -29.48
N ASP A 390 1.81 -0.47 -28.91
CA ASP A 390 1.64 0.80 -29.63
C ASP A 390 2.65 1.86 -29.16
N GLN A 391 2.77 2.94 -29.94
CA GLN A 391 3.72 4.01 -29.68
C GLN A 391 3.16 5.10 -28.76
N MET A 392 1.85 5.16 -28.57
CA MET A 392 1.18 6.27 -27.87
C MET A 392 1.09 6.06 -26.34
N THR A 393 0.89 7.16 -25.60
CA THR A 393 0.95 7.23 -24.13
C THR A 393 -0.41 7.65 -23.57
N ASN A 394 -1.18 6.70 -23.02
CA ASN A 394 -2.52 6.92 -22.47
C ASN A 394 -2.61 6.72 -20.95
N ILE A 395 -1.91 7.57 -20.19
CA ILE A 395 -1.82 7.49 -18.72
C ILE A 395 -3.21 7.39 -18.06
N GLY A 396 -4.17 8.23 -18.47
CA GLY A 396 -5.53 8.19 -17.94
C GLY A 396 -6.23 6.85 -18.17
N ALA A 397 -6.04 6.19 -19.32
CA ALA A 397 -6.59 4.85 -19.53
C ALA A 397 -5.95 3.81 -18.62
N GLY A 398 -4.66 3.96 -18.31
CA GLY A 398 -3.96 3.13 -17.33
C GLY A 398 -4.59 3.22 -15.94
N ILE A 399 -4.75 4.43 -15.42
CA ILE A 399 -5.39 4.65 -14.10
C ILE A 399 -6.83 4.13 -14.11
N ARG A 400 -7.58 4.35 -15.19
CA ARG A 400 -8.94 3.84 -15.34
C ARG A 400 -8.98 2.32 -15.24
N GLU A 401 -8.14 1.62 -16.00
CA GLU A 401 -8.17 0.16 -16.04
C GLU A 401 -7.66 -0.45 -14.73
N ALA A 402 -6.65 0.17 -14.11
CA ALA A 402 -6.19 -0.22 -12.78
C ALA A 402 -7.29 -0.11 -11.72
N ARG A 403 -8.04 1.01 -11.71
CA ARG A 403 -9.20 1.17 -10.82
C ARG A 403 -10.25 0.09 -11.08
N LEU A 404 -10.55 -0.21 -12.35
CA LEU A 404 -11.54 -1.24 -12.71
C LEU A 404 -11.10 -2.65 -12.31
N GLU A 405 -9.80 -2.96 -12.38
CA GLU A 405 -9.25 -4.23 -11.90
C GLU A 405 -9.42 -4.35 -10.38
N LEU A 406 -9.09 -3.29 -9.62
CA LEU A 406 -9.32 -3.25 -8.18
C LEU A 406 -10.81 -3.37 -7.81
N ASP A 407 -11.69 -2.67 -8.52
CA ASP A 407 -13.14 -2.70 -8.26
C ASP A 407 -13.75 -4.09 -8.48
N ARG A 408 -13.21 -4.86 -9.44
CA ARG A 408 -13.76 -6.16 -9.84
C ARG A 408 -13.14 -7.33 -9.07
N ASN A 409 -11.82 -7.28 -8.87
CA ASN A 409 -11.04 -8.46 -8.53
C ASN A 409 -10.27 -8.32 -7.22
N ALA A 410 -10.17 -7.12 -6.62
CA ALA A 410 -9.48 -6.98 -5.35
C ALA A 410 -10.23 -7.69 -4.20
N ARG A 411 -9.45 -8.29 -3.32
CA ARG A 411 -9.87 -9.02 -2.13
C ARG A 411 -10.56 -8.07 -1.15
N ILE A 412 -11.60 -8.58 -0.51
CA ILE A 412 -12.31 -7.87 0.56
C ILE A 412 -11.36 -7.76 1.75
N GLY A 413 -11.16 -6.53 2.25
CA GLY A 413 -10.30 -6.25 3.40
C GLY A 413 -8.82 -6.03 3.05
N ALA A 414 -8.37 -6.32 1.82
CA ALA A 414 -7.02 -5.95 1.39
C ALA A 414 -6.90 -4.42 1.21
N PHE A 415 -5.71 -3.89 1.52
CA PHE A 415 -5.38 -2.51 1.17
C PHE A 415 -5.13 -2.43 -0.34
N LYS A 416 -5.71 -1.44 -1.01
CA LYS A 416 -5.74 -1.37 -2.48
C LYS A 416 -4.96 -0.15 -2.93
N MET A 417 -4.06 -0.34 -3.88
CA MET A 417 -3.24 0.76 -4.37
C MET A 417 -2.83 0.58 -5.83
N ILE A 418 -2.42 1.68 -6.44
CA ILE A 418 -1.94 1.73 -7.82
C ILE A 418 -0.52 2.28 -7.81
N VAL A 419 0.40 1.62 -8.48
CA VAL A 419 1.75 2.14 -8.78
C VAL A 419 1.80 2.49 -10.25
N LEU A 420 1.88 3.76 -10.57
CA LEU A 420 1.94 4.30 -11.91
C LEU A 420 3.38 4.68 -12.25
N MET A 421 3.95 4.09 -13.29
CA MET A 421 5.28 4.43 -13.79
C MET A 421 5.18 4.99 -15.20
N THR A 422 5.83 6.12 -15.48
CA THR A 422 5.83 6.77 -16.81
C THR A 422 7.07 7.62 -17.06
N ASP A 423 7.52 7.65 -18.31
CA ASP A 423 8.56 8.57 -18.77
C ASP A 423 8.01 9.78 -19.54
N GLY A 424 6.69 9.80 -19.73
CA GLY A 424 6.12 10.40 -20.91
C GLY A 424 5.10 11.48 -20.63
N GLN A 425 4.87 12.28 -21.66
CA GLN A 425 3.76 13.23 -21.74
C GLN A 425 2.52 12.49 -22.23
N ALA A 426 1.45 12.50 -21.43
CA ALA A 426 0.16 11.95 -21.87
C ALA A 426 -0.24 12.57 -23.22
N ASN A 427 -0.54 11.75 -24.22
CA ASN A 427 -0.86 12.21 -25.58
C ASN A 427 -2.19 11.66 -26.11
N LEU A 428 -2.74 10.62 -25.46
CA LEU A 428 -4.08 10.07 -25.71
C LEU A 428 -5.09 10.46 -24.63
N PRO A 429 -6.41 10.56 -24.95
CA PRO A 429 -7.08 9.97 -26.12
C PRO A 429 -7.12 10.84 -27.39
N SER A 430 -6.63 12.09 -27.37
CA SER A 430 -6.71 12.95 -28.56
C SER A 430 -5.55 13.92 -28.72
N ASN A 431 -5.22 14.69 -27.68
CA ASN A 431 -4.09 15.60 -27.67
C ASN A 431 -3.59 15.77 -26.22
N THR A 432 -2.40 16.34 -26.06
CA THR A 432 -1.76 16.51 -24.75
C THR A 432 -2.63 17.22 -23.72
N THR A 433 -3.34 18.28 -24.08
CA THR A 433 -4.22 19.00 -23.14
C THR A 433 -5.36 18.11 -22.65
N ARG A 434 -6.06 17.41 -23.56
CA ARG A 434 -7.14 16.49 -23.19
C ARG A 434 -6.59 15.26 -22.44
N ALA A 435 -5.43 14.77 -22.83
CA ALA A 435 -4.77 13.63 -22.22
C ALA A 435 -4.43 13.90 -20.75
N ARG A 436 -3.81 15.05 -20.46
CA ARG A 436 -3.56 15.52 -19.09
C ARG A 436 -4.85 15.64 -18.30
N GLN A 437 -5.87 16.28 -18.87
CA GLN A 437 -7.17 16.44 -18.20
C GLN A 437 -7.80 15.08 -17.89
N TYR A 438 -7.74 14.13 -18.83
CA TYR A 438 -8.27 12.79 -18.63
C TYR A 438 -7.51 12.01 -17.55
N THR A 439 -6.18 12.15 -17.46
CA THR A 439 -5.38 11.61 -16.35
C THR A 439 -5.87 12.15 -15.01
N ILE A 440 -6.09 13.46 -14.89
CA ILE A 440 -6.62 14.08 -13.67
C ILE A 440 -8.03 13.58 -13.34
N GLU A 441 -8.93 13.51 -14.32
CA GLU A 441 -10.28 12.96 -14.13
C GLU A 441 -10.24 11.52 -13.56
N GLN A 442 -9.31 10.68 -14.03
CA GLN A 442 -9.18 9.31 -13.53
C GLN A 442 -8.52 9.25 -12.14
N ALA A 443 -7.57 10.15 -11.85
CA ALA A 443 -7.00 10.28 -10.50
C ALA A 443 -8.07 10.70 -9.47
N GLU A 444 -8.97 11.63 -9.81
CA GLU A 444 -10.09 12.02 -8.96
C GLU A 444 -11.04 10.84 -8.67
N LEU A 445 -11.30 9.98 -9.66
CA LEU A 445 -12.12 8.78 -9.48
C LEU A 445 -11.41 7.71 -8.63
N ALA A 446 -10.09 7.56 -8.76
CA ALA A 446 -9.29 6.69 -7.89
C ALA A 446 -9.34 7.19 -6.44
N ALA A 447 -9.20 8.51 -6.22
CA ALA A 447 -9.31 9.13 -4.91
C ALA A 447 -10.71 8.94 -4.28
N GLN A 448 -11.79 9.06 -5.06
CA GLN A 448 -13.16 8.78 -4.60
C GLN A 448 -13.36 7.32 -4.17
N SER A 449 -12.62 6.39 -4.79
CA SER A 449 -12.65 4.96 -4.45
C SER A 449 -11.71 4.62 -3.28
N GLY A 450 -10.93 5.60 -2.79
CA GLY A 450 -9.96 5.40 -1.72
C GLY A 450 -8.70 4.66 -2.16
N TYR A 451 -8.35 4.70 -3.45
CA TYR A 451 -7.15 4.04 -3.98
C TYR A 451 -6.02 5.08 -4.14
N PRO A 452 -5.02 5.10 -3.25
CA PRO A 452 -3.85 5.95 -3.43
C PRO A 452 -3.06 5.53 -4.68
N VAL A 453 -2.53 6.53 -5.39
CA VAL A 453 -1.70 6.33 -6.59
C VAL A 453 -0.30 6.81 -6.30
N VAL A 454 0.64 5.87 -6.32
CA VAL A 454 2.08 6.13 -6.25
C VAL A 454 2.55 6.40 -7.66
N THR A 455 3.21 7.53 -7.88
CA THR A 455 3.69 7.89 -9.21
C THR A 455 5.22 7.87 -9.24
N ILE A 456 5.78 7.21 -10.25
CA ILE A 456 7.23 7.17 -10.50
C ILE A 456 7.48 7.74 -11.89
N SER A 457 8.08 8.92 -11.93
CA SER A 457 8.54 9.57 -13.16
C SER A 457 9.92 9.04 -13.54
N LEU A 458 10.16 8.72 -14.81
CA LEU A 458 11.46 8.20 -15.28
C LEU A 458 12.03 9.02 -16.44
N GLY A 459 13.32 9.33 -16.37
CA GLY A 459 14.04 9.91 -17.49
C GLY A 459 13.81 11.40 -17.71
N HIS A 460 14.39 11.92 -18.78
CA HIS A 460 14.53 13.38 -18.95
C HIS A 460 13.22 14.07 -19.35
N ALA A 461 12.33 13.36 -20.06
CA ALA A 461 11.11 13.93 -20.64
C ALA A 461 9.84 13.80 -19.76
N ALA A 462 9.95 13.18 -18.59
CA ALA A 462 8.82 12.86 -17.73
C ALA A 462 8.06 14.12 -17.25
N ASP A 463 6.73 14.04 -17.25
CA ASP A 463 5.90 15.11 -16.69
C ASP A 463 5.79 15.02 -15.16
N LYS A 464 6.86 15.43 -14.49
CA LYS A 464 6.98 15.41 -13.02
C LYS A 464 5.84 16.19 -12.34
N SER A 465 5.37 17.28 -12.96
CA SER A 465 4.29 18.10 -12.42
C SER A 465 2.93 17.39 -12.45
N LEU A 466 2.61 16.69 -13.54
CA LEU A 466 1.38 15.89 -13.64
C LEU A 466 1.44 14.71 -12.67
N MET A 467 2.59 14.04 -12.57
CA MET A 467 2.76 12.91 -11.66
C MET A 467 2.64 13.31 -10.19
N GLN A 468 3.22 14.46 -9.80
CA GLN A 468 3.00 15.04 -8.49
C GLN A 468 1.52 15.36 -8.26
N GLN A 469 0.85 15.97 -9.24
CA GLN A 469 -0.57 16.32 -9.12
C GLN A 469 -1.46 15.08 -8.92
N VAL A 470 -1.16 13.97 -9.62
CA VAL A 470 -1.88 12.69 -9.45
C VAL A 470 -1.66 12.12 -8.05
N ALA A 471 -0.43 12.13 -7.55
CA ALA A 471 -0.11 11.68 -6.20
C ALA A 471 -0.86 12.53 -5.15
N ASP A 472 -0.83 13.86 -5.28
CA ASP A 472 -1.49 14.78 -4.35
C ASP A 472 -3.02 14.56 -4.31
N ILE A 473 -3.68 14.40 -5.47
CA ILE A 473 -5.13 14.16 -5.57
C ILE A 473 -5.52 12.87 -4.85
N THR A 474 -4.69 11.83 -4.98
CA THR A 474 -5.00 10.48 -4.50
C THR A 474 -4.44 10.21 -3.11
N LYS A 475 -3.75 11.19 -2.51
CA LYS A 475 -2.99 11.05 -1.25
C LYS A 475 -1.92 9.95 -1.35
N GLY A 476 -1.34 9.78 -2.52
CA GLY A 476 -0.18 8.93 -2.75
C GLY A 476 1.13 9.69 -2.60
N VAL A 477 2.20 9.11 -3.16
CA VAL A 477 3.56 9.68 -3.15
C VAL A 477 4.08 9.73 -4.57
N HIS A 478 4.86 10.76 -4.88
CA HIS A 478 5.55 10.89 -6.16
C HIS A 478 7.06 10.74 -5.94
N PHE A 479 7.70 9.92 -6.78
CA PHE A 479 9.13 9.72 -6.85
C PHE A 479 9.62 9.94 -8.28
N ASN A 480 10.88 10.34 -8.44
CA ASN A 480 11.46 10.61 -9.74
C ASN A 480 12.84 9.97 -9.88
N ILE A 481 13.01 9.19 -10.94
CA ILE A 481 14.29 8.62 -11.37
C ILE A 481 14.80 9.47 -12.53
N ASP A 482 15.89 10.20 -12.32
CA ASP A 482 16.49 11.04 -13.36
C ASP A 482 17.22 10.19 -14.42
N ALA A 483 17.32 10.74 -15.63
CA ALA A 483 18.01 10.08 -16.72
C ALA A 483 19.48 9.82 -16.40
N GLY A 484 19.97 8.64 -16.78
CA GLY A 484 21.39 8.27 -16.65
C GLY A 484 21.83 7.86 -15.24
N GLN A 485 20.93 7.84 -14.25
CA GLN A 485 21.22 7.27 -12.93
C GLN A 485 21.36 5.75 -13.03
N ASN A 486 22.29 5.17 -12.27
CA ASN A 486 22.33 3.73 -12.05
C ASN A 486 21.34 3.35 -10.95
N VAL A 487 21.01 2.06 -10.88
CA VAL A 487 20.06 1.53 -9.88
C VAL A 487 20.52 1.85 -8.46
N GLU A 488 21.83 1.74 -8.21
CA GLU A 488 22.44 2.00 -6.90
C GLU A 488 22.30 3.46 -6.45
N ASP A 489 22.04 4.39 -7.38
CA ASP A 489 21.91 5.82 -7.07
C ASP A 489 20.53 6.18 -6.52
N TYR A 490 19.49 5.37 -6.77
CA TYR A 490 18.11 5.67 -6.36
C TYR A 490 17.41 4.53 -5.60
N GLU A 491 18.02 3.34 -5.50
CA GLU A 491 17.41 2.17 -4.87
C GLU A 491 16.98 2.43 -3.42
N GLU A 492 17.83 3.05 -2.61
CA GLU A 492 17.53 3.32 -1.19
C GLU A 492 16.36 4.29 -1.03
N GLU A 493 16.34 5.37 -1.83
CA GLU A 493 15.26 6.36 -1.80
C GLU A 493 13.94 5.77 -2.33
N LEU A 494 14.00 4.93 -3.37
CA LEU A 494 12.84 4.25 -3.91
C LEU A 494 12.25 3.24 -2.91
N LEU A 495 13.11 2.50 -2.20
CA LEU A 495 12.70 1.61 -1.11
C LEU A 495 12.03 2.41 0.02
N GLU A 496 12.54 3.60 0.35
CA GLU A 496 11.93 4.45 1.36
C GLU A 496 10.53 4.93 0.94
N VAL A 497 10.31 5.25 -0.33
CA VAL A 497 8.97 5.54 -0.85
C VAL A 497 8.06 4.33 -0.68
N PHE A 498 8.52 3.13 -1.03
CA PHE A 498 7.74 1.90 -0.84
C PHE A 498 7.46 1.58 0.63
N ARG A 499 8.39 1.93 1.54
CA ARG A 499 8.19 1.83 2.99
C ARG A 499 7.17 2.84 3.50
N GLN A 500 7.23 4.09 3.07
CA GLN A 500 6.25 5.11 3.47
C GLN A 500 4.81 4.65 3.15
N ILE A 501 4.62 4.00 2.01
CA ILE A 501 3.32 3.43 1.63
C ILE A 501 3.01 2.14 2.41
N ALA A 502 4.04 1.42 2.85
CA ALA A 502 3.91 0.26 3.71
C ALA A 502 3.57 0.60 5.16
N ASP A 503 4.00 1.75 5.68
CA ASP A 503 3.72 2.19 7.04
C ASP A 503 2.26 2.65 7.20
N ASP A 504 1.64 3.10 6.11
CA ASP A 504 0.20 3.35 6.03
C ASP A 504 -0.65 2.06 5.99
N ARG A 505 -0.04 0.86 6.09
CA ARG A 505 -0.79 -0.40 6.15
C ARG A 505 -1.66 -0.45 7.40
N PRO A 506 -2.98 -0.58 7.27
CA PRO A 506 -3.83 -0.78 8.43
C PRO A 506 -3.53 -2.15 9.04
N LEU A 507 -3.46 -2.18 10.37
CA LEU A 507 -3.23 -3.39 11.14
C LEU A 507 -4.55 -4.03 11.51
N ILE A 508 -4.59 -5.36 11.54
CA ILE A 508 -5.77 -6.10 11.99
C ILE A 508 -5.43 -7.09 13.08
N LEU A 509 -6.37 -7.26 14.01
CA LEU A 509 -6.38 -8.36 14.95
C LEU A 509 -6.99 -9.59 14.28
N VAL A 510 -6.33 -10.73 14.45
CA VAL A 510 -6.76 -12.03 13.91
C VAL A 510 -6.95 -13.03 15.05
N GLN A 511 -7.86 -13.99 14.83
CA GLN A 511 -8.25 -15.03 15.79
C GLN A 511 -8.17 -16.42 15.17
#